data_AF-A0A8H7G465-F1
#
_entry.id   AF-A0A8H7G465-F1
#
_cell.length_a   1.000
_cell.length_b   1.000
_cell.length_c   1.000
_cell.angle_alpha   90.00
_cell.angle_beta   90.00
_cell.angle_gamma   90.00
#
_symmetry.space_group_name_H-M   'P 1'
#
loop_
_entity.id
_entity.type
_entity.pdbx_description
1 polymer ?
#
loop_
_entity_poly.entity_id
_entity_poly.type
_entity_poly.pdbx_seq_one_letter_code
_entity_poly.pdbx_strand_id
1 'polypeptide(L)' 'MSRPDGFKPAGTADEFIRGFQVFDKEGNGFIGAGELRYVLTQLGEKMSDEEVDELLKGVQIGADGNVNYESFVRTILSQ' A
#
# COMPACT_ATOMS: atom_id res chain seq x y z
N MET A 1 -9.37 19.64 9.22
CA MET A 1 -8.41 19.46 10.33
C MET A 1 -7.10 19.02 9.70
N SER A 2 -6.24 19.96 9.31
CA SER A 2 -5.01 19.65 8.58
C SER A 2 -3.82 19.90 9.51
N ARG A 3 -3.04 18.85 9.79
CA ARG A 3 -1.74 18.98 10.46
C ARG A 3 -0.74 19.61 9.47
N PRO A 4 0.23 20.43 9.94
CA PRO A 4 1.20 21.10 9.07
C PRO A 4 2.11 20.14 8.30
N ASP A 5 2.34 18.94 8.83
CA ASP A 5 3.08 17.83 8.18
C ASP A 5 2.14 16.72 7.68
N GLY A 6 0.86 17.06 7.47
CA GLY A 6 -0.18 16.09 7.14
C GLY A 6 0.11 15.41 5.80
N PHE A 7 0.29 14.09 5.85
CA PHE A 7 0.28 13.20 4.71
C PHE A 7 -0.80 13.69 3.73
N LYS A 8 -0.40 14.30 2.60
CA LYS A 8 -1.34 14.56 1.52
C LYS A 8 -1.95 13.20 1.19
N PRO A 9 -3.26 13.09 0.93
CA PRO A 9 -3.85 11.80 0.60
C PRO A 9 -3.04 11.26 -0.59
N ALA A 10 -2.25 10.21 -0.37
CA ALA A 10 -1.23 9.74 -1.31
C ALA A 10 -1.83 9.13 -2.61
N GLY A 11 -3.10 9.42 -2.89
CA GLY A 11 -3.97 8.72 -3.81
C GLY A 11 -5.23 8.28 -3.05
N THR A 12 -6.32 8.11 -3.78
CA THR A 12 -7.53 7.47 -3.27
C THR A 12 -7.33 5.95 -3.15
N ALA A 13 -8.14 5.28 -2.34
CA ALA A 13 -8.09 3.81 -2.20
C ALA A 13 -8.15 3.12 -3.56
N ASP A 14 -9.04 3.59 -4.42
CA ASP A 14 -9.23 3.09 -5.79
C ASP A 14 -7.97 3.23 -6.66
N GLU A 15 -7.21 4.32 -6.54
CA GLU A 15 -5.99 4.52 -7.33
C GLU A 15 -4.90 3.52 -6.92
N PHE A 16 -4.74 3.30 -5.62
CA PHE A 16 -3.82 2.29 -5.10
C PHE A 16 -4.24 0.88 -5.52
N ILE A 17 -5.51 0.53 -5.31
CA ILE A 17 -6.07 -0.78 -5.67
C ILE A 17 -5.86 -1.07 -7.16
N ARG A 18 -6.14 -0.10 -8.04
CA ARG A 18 -5.88 -0.24 -9.49
C ARG A 18 -4.40 -0.44 -9.81
N GLY A 19 -3.50 0.23 -9.08
CA GLY A 19 -2.06 0.03 -9.20
C GLY A 19 -1.64 -1.39 -8.84
N PHE A 20 -2.16 -1.94 -7.75
CA PHE A 20 -1.87 -3.30 -7.30
C PHE A 20 -2.46 -4.39 -8.21
N GLN A 21 -3.64 -4.16 -8.80
CA GLN A 21 -4.26 -5.06 -9.77
C GLN A 21 -3.40 -5.30 -11.03
N VAL A 22 -2.43 -4.44 -11.33
CA VAL A 22 -1.45 -4.68 -12.41
C VAL A 22 -0.54 -5.87 -12.07
N PHE A 23 -0.26 -6.09 -10.78
CA PHE A 23 0.61 -7.15 -10.26
C PHE A 23 -0.17 -8.41 -9.88
N ASP A 24 -1.39 -8.26 -9.35
CA ASP A 24 -2.29 -9.38 -9.06
C ASP A 24 -2.86 -9.99 -10.36
N LYS A 25 -2.09 -10.88 -10.99
CA LYS A 25 -2.50 -11.59 -12.22
C LYS A 25 -3.65 -12.56 -11.98
N GLU A 26 -3.82 -13.04 -10.76
CA GLU A 26 -4.82 -14.03 -10.40
C GLU A 26 -6.15 -13.38 -10.00
N GLY A 27 -6.14 -12.08 -9.67
CA GLY A 27 -7.30 -11.34 -9.19
C GLY A 27 -7.77 -11.81 -7.82
N ASN A 28 -6.86 -12.33 -6.99
CA ASN A 28 -7.17 -12.91 -5.69
C ASN A 28 -7.13 -11.88 -4.54
N GLY A 29 -6.67 -10.65 -4.80
CA GLY A 29 -6.53 -9.59 -3.80
C GLY A 29 -5.21 -9.62 -3.03
N PHE A 30 -4.23 -10.42 -3.47
CA PHE A 30 -2.93 -10.60 -2.84
C PHE A 30 -1.79 -10.35 -3.81
N ILE A 31 -0.70 -9.77 -3.29
CA ILE A 31 0.56 -9.59 -4.00
C ILE A 31 1.73 -9.86 -3.06
N GLY A 32 2.93 -10.03 -3.59
CA GLY A 32 4.12 -10.18 -2.76
C GLY A 32 4.45 -8.88 -2.00
N ALA A 33 5.00 -9.00 -0.79
CA ALA A 33 5.42 -7.82 -0.02
C ALA A 33 6.44 -6.92 -0.77
N GLY A 34 7.28 -7.51 -1.63
CA GLY A 34 8.20 -6.76 -2.49
C GLY A 34 7.50 -5.96 -3.59
N GLU A 35 6.43 -6.49 -4.16
CA GLU A 35 5.59 -5.81 -5.16
C GLU A 35 4.80 -4.67 -4.50
N LEU A 36 4.29 -4.90 -3.29
CA LEU A 36 3.63 -3.88 -2.49
C LEU A 36 4.55 -2.66 -2.28
N ARG A 37 5.80 -2.88 -1.84
CA ARG A 37 6.81 -1.81 -1.71
C ARG A 37 7.10 -1.13 -3.04
N TYR A 38 7.26 -1.90 -4.11
CA TYR A 38 7.55 -1.34 -5.43
C TYR A 38 6.43 -0.38 -5.87
N VAL A 39 5.18 -0.77 -5.71
CA VAL A 39 4.03 0.08 -6.06
C VAL A 39 3.99 1.34 -5.19
N LEU A 40 4.15 1.22 -3.87
CA LEU A 40 4.10 2.37 -2.94
C LEU A 40 5.22 3.40 -3.16
N THR A 41 6.37 2.96 -3.67
CA THR A 41 7.50 3.85 -3.99
C THR A 41 7.46 4.41 -5.43
N GLN A 42 6.64 3.82 -6.32
CA GLN A 42 6.54 4.19 -7.74
C GLN A 42 5.23 4.88 -8.13
N LEU A 43 4.13 4.71 -7.38
CA LEU A 43 2.84 5.36 -7.63
C LEU A 43 2.65 6.60 -6.74
N GLY A 44 2.27 7.73 -7.37
CA GLY A 44 1.88 8.96 -6.67
C GLY A 44 3.04 9.85 -6.20
N GLU A 45 2.79 10.65 -5.14
CA GLU A 45 3.87 11.29 -4.37
C GLU A 45 4.64 10.16 -3.66
N LYS A 46 5.87 9.94 -4.09
CA LYS A 46 6.71 8.83 -3.63
C LYS A 46 6.77 8.81 -2.10
N MET A 47 6.27 7.74 -1.51
CA MET A 47 6.59 7.43 -0.13
C MET A 47 8.09 7.14 -0.03
N SER A 48 8.73 7.66 1.00
CA SER A 48 10.09 7.28 1.34
C SER A 48 10.15 5.82 1.79
N ASP A 49 11.30 5.18 1.64
CA ASP A 49 11.50 3.81 2.13
C ASP A 49 11.19 3.68 3.63
N GLU A 50 11.47 4.73 4.40
CA GLU A 50 11.20 4.82 5.84
C GLU A 50 9.69 4.82 6.14
N GLU A 51 8.90 5.59 5.39
CA GLU A 51 7.44 5.58 5.53
C GLU A 51 6.87 4.22 5.13
N VAL A 52 7.35 3.62 4.05
CA VAL A 52 6.92 2.29 3.62
C VAL A 52 7.28 1.24 4.67
N ASP A 53 8.46 1.32 5.29
CA ASP A 53 8.86 0.45 6.40
C ASP A 53 7.89 0.57 7.59
N GLU A 54 7.54 1.79 7.99
CA GLU A 54 6.58 2.01 9.08
C GLU A 54 5.19 1.48 8.74
N LEU A 55 4.73 1.66 7.49
CA LEU A 55 3.46 1.09 7.05
C LEU A 55 3.46 -0.43 7.10
N LEU A 56 4.55 -1.05 6.62
CA LEU A 56 4.70 -2.50 6.56
C LEU A 56 4.80 -3.16 7.93
N LYS A 57 5.24 -2.47 8.98
CA LYS A 57 5.25 -3.02 10.36
C LYS A 57 3.86 -3.40 10.86
N GLY A 58 2.81 -2.71 10.39
CA GLY A 58 1.42 -3.01 10.73
C GLY A 58 0.76 -4.04 9.82
N VAL A 59 1.45 -4.51 8.78
CA VAL A 59 0.88 -5.41 7.78
C VAL A 59 1.09 -6.85 8.18
N GLN A 60 0.01 -7.61 8.12
CA GLN A 60 0.06 -9.05 8.29
C GLN A 60 0.52 -9.69 6.98
N ILE A 61 1.76 -10.19 6.96
CA ILE A 61 2.32 -10.93 5.83
C ILE A 61 1.96 -12.42 6.01
N GLY A 62 1.39 -13.03 4.97
CA GLY A 62 1.07 -14.45 4.92
C GLY A 62 2.30 -15.35 4.98
N ALA A 63 2.09 -16.63 5.27
CA ALA A 63 3.18 -17.62 5.35
C ALA A 63 3.91 -17.85 4.01
N ASP A 64 3.27 -17.46 2.92
CA ASP A 64 3.75 -17.46 1.53
C ASP A 64 4.45 -16.15 1.12
N GLY A 65 4.51 -15.16 2.01
CA GLY A 65 5.07 -13.84 1.73
C GLY A 65 4.09 -12.89 1.02
N ASN A 66 2.83 -13.28 0.90
CA ASN A 66 1.80 -12.47 0.26
C ASN A 66 1.11 -11.53 1.25
N VAL A 67 0.65 -10.40 0.74
CA VAL A 67 -0.07 -9.37 1.48
C VAL A 67 -1.40 -9.11 0.80
N ASN A 68 -2.46 -9.02 1.61
CA ASN A 68 -3.75 -8.52 1.14
C ASN A 68 -3.70 -7.00 0.96
N TYR A 69 -3.47 -6.56 -0.28
CA TYR A 69 -3.30 -5.13 -0.57
C TYR A 69 -4.60 -4.34 -0.39
N GLU A 70 -5.77 -4.96 -0.57
CA GLU A 70 -7.06 -4.28 -0.37
C GLU A 70 -7.29 -3.93 1.10
N SER A 71 -7.04 -4.89 2.00
CA SER A 71 -7.10 -4.67 3.44
C SER A 71 -6.06 -3.64 3.85
N PHE A 72 -4.84 -3.73 3.32
CA PHE A 72 -3.78 -2.77 3.60
C PHE A 72 -4.20 -1.34 3.25
N VAL A 73 -4.63 -1.08 2.01
CA VAL A 73 -5.06 0.25 1.55
C VAL A 73 -6.21 0.78 2.41
N ARG A 74 -7.18 -0.07 2.77
CA ARG A 74 -8.27 0.31 3.66
C ARG A 74 -7.77 0.67 5.07
N THR A 75 -6.82 -0.08 5.62
CA THR A 75 -6.22 0.21 6.93
C THR A 75 -5.46 1.53 6.94
N ILE A 76 -4.72 1.82 5.87
CA ILE A 76 -3.96 3.07 5.70
C ILE A 76 -4.91 4.28 5.59
N LEU A 77 -5.96 4.18 4.76
CA LEU A 77 -6.86 5.29 4.47
C LEU A 77 -7.99 5.48 5.49
N SER A 78 -8.16 4.55 6.42
CA SER A 78 -9.12 4.67 7.53
C SER A 78 -8.53 5.34 8.78
N GLN A 79 -7.27 5.80 8.73
CA GLN A 79 -6.60 6.51 9.85
C GLN A 79 -6.61 8.02 9.70
#